data_AF-F3B6J9-F1
#
_entry.id   AF-F3B6J9-F1
#
_cell.length_a   1.000
_cell.length_b   1.000
_cell.length_c   1.000
_cell.angle_alpha   90.00
_cell.angle_beta   90.00
_cell.angle_gamma   90.00
#
_symmetry.space_group_name_H-M   'P 1'
#
loop_
_entity.id
_entity.type
_entity.pdbx_description
1 polymer ?
#
loop_
_entity_poly.entity_id
_entity_poly.type
_entity_poly.pdbx_seq_one_letter_code
_entity_poly.pdbx_strand_id
1 'polypeptide(L)'
;MKQKDVREENKSINNHYKSRGRKKKGFNFYILAVIVLLGLILAGGRFALMYFGNKTAYATDKDGNPIKFGGKSSDKESAVEETDNIPEEIKETLDTAKKQAMQYDYDAAIATLNEASIPDSPYIVSAIKEYEEIKANLIPVNMDDITHVFFHTLVVDVKRALTDTHQGRQWNSVMTTIPEFKEIIKQLYERGYVMVHLHDIAGMEEQDDGSFKMVKKQIMLPEGKIPFVMSQDDVNYYVYMENHGFADRIVLDENGKLKTRYTDAQGNVSVGNYDLIPILDEFVEEHPDFSYHGHKAIIALTGYDGVLGYRTDETFDPNSPAFDSKNAPNHNIEEDIERVRTLTSALKQAGYEFASHSWGHISFKSRSLEDIQRDTDKWIRNVGHLLPEPCDTLIYPFGADIGDWNPYQAGHQEGKFDYLESVGFRYFCNVDSKRAWMQYGDNYLRQGRRNLDGYRLFESYSERADRLSDIIDVKKVFDTDRPTPVDWE
;
A
#
# COMPACT_ATOMS: atom_id res chain seq x y z
N MET A 1 -17.78 62.69 -16.51
CA MET A 1 -17.05 61.56 -15.92
C MET A 1 -16.22 62.13 -14.77
N LYS A 2 -16.72 62.25 -13.54
CA LYS A 2 -16.93 61.22 -12.49
C LYS A 2 -15.77 60.20 -12.42
N GLN A 3 -15.06 59.98 -11.32
CA GLN A 3 -14.93 60.67 -10.03
C GLN A 3 -13.68 60.03 -9.39
N LYS A 4 -12.62 60.81 -9.17
CA LYS A 4 -11.53 60.47 -8.26
C LYS A 4 -12.03 60.86 -6.87
N ASP A 5 -12.32 59.89 -6.04
CA ASP A 5 -12.37 59.98 -4.57
C ASP A 5 -12.99 58.70 -4.05
N VAL A 6 -12.18 57.85 -3.42
CA VAL A 6 -12.43 57.01 -2.23
C VAL A 6 -11.17 56.14 -2.11
N ARG A 7 -10.06 56.78 -1.72
CA ARG A 7 -8.82 56.07 -1.38
C ARG A 7 -8.27 56.62 -0.07
N GLU A 8 -9.13 56.84 0.91
CA GLU A 8 -8.72 57.27 2.25
C GLU A 8 -9.65 56.81 3.40
N GLU A 9 -10.70 56.04 3.14
CA GLU A 9 -11.74 55.77 4.14
C GLU A 9 -11.98 54.28 4.42
N ASN A 10 -10.91 53.49 4.58
CA ASN A 10 -11.03 52.11 5.14
C ASN A 10 -9.77 51.65 5.91
N LYS A 11 -9.05 52.60 6.52
CA LYS A 11 -7.91 52.33 7.41
C LYS A 11 -8.16 52.69 8.89
N SER A 12 -9.40 52.99 9.28
CA SER A 12 -9.73 53.45 10.64
C SER A 12 -10.72 52.57 11.43
N ILE A 13 -11.15 51.41 10.93
CA ILE A 13 -12.11 50.52 11.63
C ILE A 13 -11.43 49.24 12.14
N ASN A 14 -10.25 49.36 12.76
CA ASN A 14 -9.62 48.18 13.40
C ASN A 14 -8.95 48.44 14.75
N ASN A 15 -9.29 49.55 15.40
CA ASN A 15 -8.80 49.85 16.74
C ASN A 15 -9.96 50.42 17.57
N HIS A 16 -10.82 49.57 18.14
CA HIS A 16 -11.56 49.85 19.39
C HIS A 16 -12.35 48.65 19.95
N TYR A 17 -11.72 47.49 20.14
CA TYR A 17 -12.14 46.53 21.19
C TYR A 17 -10.91 45.89 21.86
N LYS A 18 -10.26 46.69 22.72
CA LYS A 18 -9.48 46.14 23.84
C LYS A 18 -10.42 45.93 25.02
N SER A 19 -10.12 44.89 25.81
CA SER A 19 -10.63 44.60 27.16
C SER A 19 -11.94 43.81 27.28
N ARG A 20 -11.81 42.47 27.26
CA ARG A 20 -12.29 41.56 28.33
C ARG A 20 -11.74 40.14 28.10
N GLY A 21 -11.22 39.49 29.14
CA GLY A 21 -10.94 38.05 29.14
C GLY A 21 -9.48 37.58 29.24
N ARG A 22 -8.65 38.20 30.08
CA ARG A 22 -7.40 37.57 30.55
C ARG A 22 -7.74 36.66 31.74
N LYS A 23 -7.83 35.34 31.51
CA LYS A 23 -7.51 34.22 32.43
C LYS A 23 -7.95 32.89 31.80
N LYS A 24 -7.03 31.91 31.76
CA LYS A 24 -7.07 30.55 31.14
C LYS A 24 -6.38 30.42 29.77
N LYS A 25 -5.06 30.61 29.71
CA LYS A 25 -4.20 30.11 28.61
C LYS A 25 -2.84 29.57 29.10
N GLY A 26 -2.77 29.08 30.34
CA GLY A 26 -1.50 28.64 30.95
C GLY A 26 -1.42 27.17 31.34
N PHE A 27 -2.48 26.37 31.12
CA PHE A 27 -2.51 24.97 31.60
C PHE A 27 -2.45 23.96 30.45
N ASN A 28 -3.13 24.23 29.32
CA ASN A 28 -3.16 23.29 28.19
C ASN A 28 -1.87 23.25 27.36
N PHE A 29 -1.04 24.31 27.36
CA PHE A 29 0.22 24.32 26.60
C PHE A 29 1.30 23.45 27.27
N TYR A 30 1.31 23.38 28.60
CA TYR A 30 2.26 22.53 29.33
C TYR A 30 1.89 21.04 29.23
N ILE A 31 0.60 20.70 29.15
CA ILE A 31 0.14 19.32 28.93
C ILE A 31 0.52 18.86 27.51
N LEU A 32 0.30 19.68 26.49
CA LEU A 32 0.66 19.34 25.10
C LEU A 32 2.19 19.21 24.91
N ALA A 33 2.98 20.08 25.55
CA ALA A 33 4.44 20.00 25.51
C ALA A 33 4.99 18.76 26.23
N VAL A 34 4.33 18.28 27.30
CA VAL A 34 4.72 17.07 28.03
C VAL A 34 4.37 15.80 27.24
N ILE A 35 3.25 15.77 26.53
CA ILE A 35 2.85 14.65 25.66
C ILE A 35 3.81 14.50 24.47
N VAL A 36 4.19 15.61 23.83
CA VAL A 36 5.18 15.59 22.72
C VAL A 36 6.57 15.18 23.22
N LEU A 37 6.99 15.62 24.41
CA LEU A 37 8.28 15.19 24.99
C LEU A 37 8.29 13.70 25.37
N LEU A 38 7.17 13.17 25.90
CA LEU A 38 7.04 11.75 26.25
C LEU A 38 7.03 10.87 25.00
N GLY A 39 6.41 11.30 23.90
CA GLY A 39 6.47 10.63 22.61
C GLY A 39 7.89 10.54 22.03
N LEU A 40 8.67 11.63 22.13
CA LEU A 40 10.07 11.65 21.69
C LEU A 40 11.00 10.78 22.55
N ILE A 41 10.74 10.67 23.85
CA ILE A 41 11.53 9.81 24.76
C ILE A 41 11.21 8.33 24.54
N LEU A 42 9.96 7.96 24.26
CA LEU A 42 9.56 6.59 23.97
C LEU A 42 10.06 6.10 22.59
N ALA A 43 10.03 6.97 21.58
CA ALA A 43 10.60 6.67 20.26
C ALA A 43 12.14 6.65 20.27
N GLY A 44 12.78 7.61 20.95
CA GLY A 44 14.25 7.66 21.08
C GLY A 44 14.83 6.57 21.98
N GLY A 45 14.10 6.14 23.01
CA GLY A 45 14.50 5.07 23.94
C GLY A 45 14.56 3.70 23.27
N ARG A 46 13.65 3.41 22.33
CA ARG A 46 13.69 2.18 21.53
C ARG A 46 14.85 2.17 20.52
N PHE A 47 15.20 3.32 19.94
CA PHE A 47 16.35 3.44 19.04
C PHE A 47 17.70 3.32 19.75
N ALA A 48 17.83 3.82 20.98
CA ALA A 48 19.07 3.71 21.75
C ALA A 48 19.35 2.29 22.27
N LEU A 49 18.30 1.52 22.58
CA LEU A 49 18.41 0.13 23.04
C LEU A 49 18.74 -0.87 21.92
N MET A 50 18.36 -0.58 20.68
CA MET A 50 18.72 -1.42 19.52
C MET A 50 20.15 -1.16 19.02
N TYR A 51 20.71 0.04 19.22
CA TYR A 51 22.06 0.38 18.74
C TYR A 51 23.21 -0.06 19.68
N PHE A 52 22.88 -0.49 20.90
CA PHE A 52 23.84 -1.02 21.88
C PHE A 52 23.49 -2.44 22.33
N GLY A 53 23.40 -3.36 21.37
CA GLY A 53 23.48 -4.79 21.65
C GLY A 53 24.93 -5.25 21.86
N ASN A 54 25.19 -5.83 23.03
CA ASN A 54 26.39 -6.56 23.47
C ASN A 54 27.63 -5.76 23.89
N LYS A 55 27.65 -5.37 25.17
CA LYS A 55 28.78 -5.59 26.10
C LYS A 55 28.31 -5.43 27.55
N THR A 56 28.16 -6.54 28.27
CA THR A 56 28.04 -6.53 29.73
C THR A 56 29.40 -6.19 30.33
N ALA A 57 29.55 -5.00 30.89
CA ALA A 57 30.70 -4.62 31.70
C ALA A 57 30.21 -4.24 33.11
N TYR A 58 30.52 -5.07 34.10
CA TYR A 58 30.33 -4.71 35.50
C TYR A 58 31.43 -3.73 35.90
N ALA A 59 31.07 -2.62 36.55
CA ALA A 59 32.04 -1.71 37.13
C ALA A 59 32.70 -2.36 38.35
N THR A 60 34.00 -2.60 38.26
CA THR A 60 34.85 -3.03 39.37
C THR A 60 35.67 -1.85 39.87
N ASP A 61 36.06 -1.87 41.14
CA ASP A 61 37.11 -0.98 41.64
C ASP A 61 38.50 -1.34 41.06
N LYS A 62 39.54 -0.60 41.47
CA LYS A 62 40.91 -0.77 40.96
C LYS A 62 41.55 -2.12 41.31
N ASP A 63 40.90 -2.93 42.13
CA ASP A 63 41.34 -4.26 42.56
C ASP A 63 40.37 -5.38 42.12
N GLY A 64 39.39 -5.06 41.25
CA GLY A 64 38.56 -6.07 40.58
C GLY A 64 37.31 -6.52 41.34
N ASN A 65 36.88 -5.83 42.40
CA ASN A 65 35.66 -6.20 43.15
C ASN A 65 34.42 -5.39 42.70
N PRO A 66 33.21 -6.01 42.63
CA PRO A 66 31.98 -5.33 42.23
C PRO A 66 31.48 -4.37 43.31
N ILE A 67 31.17 -3.13 42.91
CA ILE A 67 30.74 -2.05 43.81
C ILE A 67 29.23 -2.16 44.11
N LYS A 68 28.85 -2.32 45.39
CA LYS A 68 27.45 -2.20 45.84
C LYS A 68 27.14 -0.76 46.26
N PHE A 69 26.22 -0.09 45.57
CA PHE A 69 25.63 1.16 46.03
C PHE A 69 24.21 0.92 46.54
N GLY A 70 24.01 1.13 47.85
CA GLY A 70 22.69 1.24 48.48
C GLY A 70 22.33 2.70 48.70
N GLY A 71 21.09 3.07 48.38
CA GLY A 71 20.51 4.38 48.69
C GLY A 71 19.03 4.44 48.31
N LYS A 72 18.15 4.56 49.31
CA LYS A 72 16.72 4.85 49.15
C LYS A 72 16.52 6.32 48.76
N SER A 73 15.67 6.60 47.77
CA SER A 73 14.86 7.82 47.71
C SER A 73 13.56 7.57 46.97
N SER A 74 12.48 8.12 47.51
CA SER A 74 11.08 7.90 47.17
C SER A 74 10.63 8.60 45.88
N ASP A 75 9.45 8.16 45.43
CA ASP A 75 8.45 8.84 44.62
C ASP A 75 8.80 9.17 43.16
N LYS A 76 8.57 8.18 42.29
CA LYS A 76 7.80 8.30 41.03
C LYS A 76 7.73 6.92 40.36
N GLU A 77 6.88 6.09 40.92
CA GLU A 77 6.48 4.80 40.36
C GLU A 77 5.07 5.00 39.81
N SER A 78 4.96 5.26 38.51
CA SER A 78 3.71 5.23 37.74
C SER A 78 4.06 5.39 36.28
N ALA A 79 4.37 4.27 35.63
CA ALA A 79 4.25 4.07 34.17
C ALA A 79 4.68 2.67 33.70
N VAL A 80 5.17 1.77 34.57
CA VAL A 80 5.70 0.46 34.11
C VAL A 80 5.30 -0.69 35.04
N GLU A 81 4.00 -0.83 35.34
CA GLU A 81 3.41 -2.02 35.97
C GLU A 81 1.91 -2.07 35.63
N GLU A 82 1.51 -2.45 34.41
CA GLU A 82 0.07 -2.63 34.09
C GLU A 82 -0.25 -3.74 33.09
N THR A 83 0.70 -4.61 32.74
CA THR A 83 0.43 -5.78 31.88
C THR A 83 0.09 -7.05 32.66
N ASP A 84 0.43 -7.14 33.95
CA ASP A 84 0.29 -8.38 34.73
C ASP A 84 -1.09 -8.58 35.38
N ASN A 85 -2.02 -7.63 35.24
CA ASN A 85 -3.36 -7.67 35.84
C ASN A 85 -4.52 -7.65 34.81
N ILE A 86 -4.23 -7.72 33.51
CA ILE A 86 -5.28 -7.81 32.49
C ILE A 86 -5.86 -9.24 32.53
N PRO A 87 -7.19 -9.42 32.68
CA PRO A 87 -7.80 -10.74 32.60
C PRO A 87 -7.49 -11.40 31.25
N GLU A 88 -7.00 -12.65 31.27
CA GLU A 88 -6.62 -13.36 30.04
C GLU A 88 -7.79 -13.48 29.05
N GLU A 89 -9.02 -13.50 29.56
CA GLU A 89 -10.29 -13.56 28.81
C GLU A 89 -10.58 -12.35 27.92
N ILE A 90 -9.92 -11.20 28.14
CA ILE A 90 -10.09 -9.98 27.34
C ILE A 90 -8.83 -9.55 26.59
N LYS A 91 -7.72 -10.27 26.77
CA LYS A 91 -6.42 -9.88 26.22
C LYS A 91 -6.39 -9.91 24.70
N GLU A 92 -6.90 -10.98 24.09
CA GLU A 92 -7.01 -11.10 22.64
C GLU A 92 -7.93 -10.01 22.03
N THR A 93 -9.04 -9.70 22.71
CA THR A 93 -9.94 -8.61 22.31
C THR A 93 -9.24 -7.25 22.35
N LEU A 94 -8.48 -6.97 23.42
CA LEU A 94 -7.70 -5.74 23.55
C LEU A 94 -6.60 -5.64 22.48
N ASP A 95 -5.88 -6.73 22.21
CA ASP A 95 -4.83 -6.77 21.20
C ASP A 95 -5.40 -6.56 19.78
N THR A 96 -6.56 -7.18 19.49
CA THR A 96 -7.27 -7.00 18.22
C THR A 96 -7.75 -5.56 18.04
N ALA A 97 -8.42 -5.00 19.04
CA ALA A 97 -8.90 -3.63 19.01
C ALA A 97 -7.76 -2.61 18.91
N LYS A 98 -6.65 -2.87 19.58
CA LYS A 98 -5.44 -2.05 19.47
C LYS A 98 -4.88 -2.07 18.06
N LYS A 99 -4.81 -3.23 17.42
CA LYS A 99 -4.35 -3.33 16.02
C LYS A 99 -5.28 -2.56 15.08
N GLN A 100 -6.59 -2.73 15.21
CA GLN A 100 -7.59 -1.98 14.42
C GLN A 100 -7.43 -0.46 14.61
N ALA A 101 -7.29 0.01 15.85
CA ALA A 101 -7.08 1.43 16.16
C ALA A 101 -5.74 1.97 15.63
N MET A 102 -4.66 1.18 15.67
CA MET A 102 -3.38 1.54 15.04
C MET A 102 -3.52 1.66 13.51
N GLN A 103 -4.45 0.92 12.91
CA GLN A 103 -4.80 0.97 11.49
C GLN A 103 -5.92 2.00 11.20
N TYR A 104 -6.20 2.92 12.13
CA TYR A 104 -7.21 3.97 12.03
C TYR A 104 -8.67 3.48 11.95
N ASP A 105 -8.93 2.18 12.11
CA ASP A 105 -10.28 1.63 12.17
C ASP A 105 -10.83 1.70 13.60
N TYR A 106 -11.05 2.93 14.07
CA TYR A 106 -11.56 3.17 15.43
C TYR A 106 -12.97 2.61 15.62
N ASP A 107 -13.78 2.58 14.55
CA ASP A 107 -15.13 2.02 14.60
C ASP A 107 -15.10 0.51 14.81
N ALA A 108 -14.27 -0.24 14.06
CA ALA A 108 -14.10 -1.66 14.31
C ALA A 108 -13.46 -1.93 15.66
N ALA A 109 -12.47 -1.13 16.08
CA ALA A 109 -11.85 -1.25 17.39
C ALA A 109 -12.87 -1.12 18.53
N ILE A 110 -13.73 -0.10 18.48
CA ILE A 110 -14.78 0.11 19.48
C ILE A 110 -15.82 -1.00 19.42
N ALA A 111 -16.21 -1.46 18.22
CA ALA A 111 -17.13 -2.60 18.08
C ALA A 111 -16.56 -3.88 18.71
N THR A 112 -15.30 -4.21 18.41
CA THR A 112 -14.59 -5.36 19.02
C THR A 112 -14.53 -5.26 20.54
N LEU A 113 -14.28 -4.08 21.09
CA LEU A 113 -14.27 -3.86 22.55
C LEU A 113 -15.66 -4.00 23.18
N ASN A 114 -16.73 -3.57 22.51
CA ASN A 114 -18.10 -3.73 22.99
C ASN A 114 -18.55 -5.20 23.05
N GLU A 115 -17.94 -6.07 22.25
CA GLU A 115 -18.20 -7.51 22.23
C GLU A 115 -17.31 -8.31 23.20
N ALA A 116 -16.47 -7.62 24.00
CA ALA A 116 -15.61 -8.26 24.97
C ALA A 116 -16.40 -9.12 25.98
N SER A 117 -15.78 -10.20 26.46
CA SER A 117 -16.34 -11.08 27.50
C SER A 117 -16.62 -10.36 28.82
N ILE A 118 -15.86 -9.30 29.12
CA ILE A 118 -16.02 -8.43 30.29
C ILE A 118 -16.06 -6.96 29.83
N PRO A 119 -17.20 -6.47 29.28
CA PRO A 119 -17.27 -5.15 28.66
C PRO A 119 -17.12 -4.00 29.67
N ASP A 120 -17.52 -4.20 30.93
CA ASP A 120 -17.38 -3.22 32.02
C ASP A 120 -15.97 -3.20 32.65
N SER A 121 -15.03 -4.00 32.13
CA SER A 121 -13.64 -3.98 32.58
C SER A 121 -13.06 -2.57 32.43
N PRO A 122 -12.37 -2.02 33.45
CA PRO A 122 -11.73 -0.70 33.35
C PRO A 122 -10.80 -0.55 32.14
N TYR A 123 -10.16 -1.64 31.71
CA TYR A 123 -9.30 -1.66 30.51
C TYR A 123 -10.10 -1.43 29.22
N ILE A 124 -11.25 -2.11 29.07
CA ILE A 124 -12.13 -1.97 27.91
C ILE A 124 -12.73 -0.56 27.86
N VAL A 125 -13.30 -0.10 28.98
CA VAL A 125 -13.91 1.23 29.09
C VAL A 125 -12.89 2.34 28.79
N SER A 126 -11.65 2.19 29.28
CA SER A 126 -10.58 3.14 29.01
C SER A 126 -10.19 3.16 27.53
N ALA A 127 -10.04 1.99 26.90
CA ALA A 127 -9.68 1.88 25.49
C ALA A 127 -10.77 2.46 24.57
N ILE A 128 -12.05 2.17 24.83
CA ILE A 128 -13.18 2.76 24.08
C ILE A 128 -13.12 4.29 24.18
N LYS A 129 -12.94 4.82 25.39
CA LYS A 129 -12.88 6.26 25.61
C LYS A 129 -11.70 6.90 24.84
N GLU A 130 -10.53 6.28 24.89
CA GLU A 130 -9.35 6.73 24.13
C GLU A 130 -9.64 6.76 22.62
N TYR A 131 -10.20 5.70 22.06
CA TYR A 131 -10.49 5.61 20.63
C TYR A 131 -11.57 6.61 20.19
N GLU A 132 -12.62 6.82 20.99
CA GLU A 132 -13.63 7.87 20.75
C GLU A 132 -12.99 9.27 20.78
N GLU A 133 -12.10 9.55 21.73
CA GLU A 133 -11.39 10.83 21.81
C GLU A 133 -10.48 11.05 20.60
N ILE A 134 -9.77 10.02 20.12
CA ILE A 134 -8.94 10.12 18.91
C ILE A 134 -9.83 10.32 17.67
N LYS A 135 -10.87 9.49 17.52
CA LYS A 135 -11.82 9.56 16.40
C LYS A 135 -12.46 10.94 16.27
N ALA A 136 -12.82 11.56 17.38
CA ALA A 136 -13.40 12.92 17.41
C ALA A 136 -12.44 14.03 16.95
N ASN A 137 -11.12 13.76 16.90
CA ASN A 137 -10.09 14.72 16.48
C ASN A 137 -9.54 14.45 15.06
N LEU A 138 -10.06 13.43 14.35
CA LEU A 138 -9.67 13.18 12.96
C LEU A 138 -10.12 14.34 12.06
N ILE A 139 -9.32 14.61 11.03
CA ILE A 139 -9.60 15.65 10.05
C ILE A 139 -9.86 15.02 8.67
N PRO A 140 -10.72 15.62 7.85
CA PRO A 140 -10.90 15.18 6.47
C PRO A 140 -9.62 15.44 5.68
N VAL A 141 -9.14 14.42 4.98
CA VAL A 141 -7.97 14.56 4.10
C VAL A 141 -8.37 15.21 2.77
N ASN A 142 -7.38 15.76 2.06
CA ASN A 142 -7.59 16.28 0.71
C ASN A 142 -7.75 15.11 -0.28
N MET A 143 -8.99 14.82 -0.65
CA MET A 143 -9.31 13.71 -1.56
C MET A 143 -8.84 13.92 -2.99
N ASP A 144 -8.50 15.15 -3.43
CA ASP A 144 -8.07 15.42 -4.81
C ASP A 144 -6.56 15.20 -5.03
N ASP A 145 -5.79 14.95 -3.97
CA ASP A 145 -4.31 14.85 -3.99
C ASP A 145 -3.80 13.45 -3.61
N ILE A 146 -4.67 12.44 -3.69
CA ILE A 146 -4.32 11.05 -3.42
C ILE A 146 -3.53 10.50 -4.60
N THR A 147 -2.22 10.33 -4.39
CA THR A 147 -1.33 9.71 -5.38
C THR A 147 -1.55 8.20 -5.43
N HIS A 148 -1.44 7.61 -6.63
CA HIS A 148 -1.36 6.16 -6.82
C HIS A 148 0.03 5.82 -7.36
N VAL A 149 0.84 5.11 -6.57
CA VAL A 149 2.16 4.62 -6.98
C VAL A 149 2.10 3.14 -7.36
N PHE A 150 2.92 2.72 -8.32
CA PHE A 150 2.97 1.31 -8.67
C PHE A 150 4.38 0.81 -8.96
N PHE A 151 4.50 -0.51 -8.84
CA PHE A 151 5.70 -1.30 -9.06
C PHE A 151 5.35 -2.50 -9.96
N HIS A 152 6.36 -3.14 -10.53
CA HIS A 152 6.24 -4.49 -11.08
C HIS A 152 6.85 -5.49 -10.08
N THR A 153 7.01 -6.75 -10.47
CA THR A 153 7.87 -7.70 -9.76
C THR A 153 9.26 -7.10 -9.50
N LEU A 154 9.73 -7.23 -8.26
CA LEU A 154 11.00 -6.65 -7.84
C LEU A 154 12.21 -7.47 -8.32
N VAL A 155 13.30 -6.76 -8.63
CA VAL A 155 14.59 -7.38 -8.96
C VAL A 155 15.29 -7.82 -7.67
N VAL A 156 15.57 -9.12 -7.58
CA VAL A 156 16.31 -9.75 -6.47
C VAL A 156 17.81 -9.69 -6.73
N ASP A 157 18.24 -10.10 -7.93
CA ASP A 157 19.64 -10.13 -8.35
C ASP A 157 19.85 -9.18 -9.52
N VAL A 158 20.33 -7.99 -9.20
CA VAL A 158 20.61 -6.89 -10.13
C VAL A 158 21.52 -7.33 -11.27
N LYS A 159 22.57 -8.10 -11.01
CA LYS A 159 23.55 -8.49 -12.04
C LYS A 159 22.99 -9.54 -12.99
N ARG A 160 22.14 -10.43 -12.49
CA ARG A 160 21.51 -11.49 -13.29
C ARG A 160 20.33 -10.97 -14.12
N ALA A 161 19.57 -10.03 -13.58
CA ALA A 161 18.44 -9.41 -14.27
C ALA A 161 18.90 -8.36 -15.27
N LEU A 162 19.67 -7.37 -14.81
CA LEU A 162 19.91 -6.13 -15.54
C LEU A 162 21.15 -6.24 -16.44
N THR A 163 21.08 -7.16 -17.39
CA THR A 163 22.13 -7.41 -18.38
C THR A 163 22.08 -6.41 -19.55
N ASP A 164 23.10 -6.42 -20.40
CA ASP A 164 23.15 -5.63 -21.64
C ASP A 164 22.32 -6.23 -22.79
N THR A 165 21.57 -7.30 -22.54
CA THR A 165 20.61 -7.85 -23.49
C THR A 165 19.41 -6.90 -23.65
N HIS A 166 18.62 -7.07 -24.72
CA HIS A 166 17.41 -6.25 -24.91
C HIS A 166 16.43 -6.40 -23.74
N GLN A 167 16.17 -7.65 -23.31
CA GLN A 167 15.29 -7.93 -22.17
C GLN A 167 15.86 -7.37 -20.85
N GLY A 168 17.16 -7.50 -20.63
CA GLY A 168 17.84 -6.94 -19.45
C GLY A 168 17.75 -5.41 -19.38
N ARG A 169 17.87 -4.72 -20.52
CA ARG A 169 17.63 -3.27 -20.61
C ARG A 169 16.18 -2.91 -20.32
N GLN A 170 15.21 -3.63 -20.89
CA GLN A 170 13.79 -3.39 -20.60
C GLN A 170 13.48 -3.55 -19.11
N TRP A 171 13.99 -4.62 -18.47
CA TRP A 171 13.86 -4.78 -17.02
C TRP A 171 14.54 -3.65 -16.24
N ASN A 172 15.70 -3.17 -16.69
CA ASN A 172 16.38 -2.04 -16.04
C ASN A 172 15.51 -0.77 -16.07
N SER A 173 14.71 -0.58 -17.12
CA SER A 173 13.79 0.55 -17.29
C SER A 173 12.55 0.45 -16.41
N VAL A 174 11.88 -0.71 -16.40
CA VAL A 174 10.50 -0.82 -15.84
C VAL A 174 10.42 -1.49 -14.47
N MET A 175 11.50 -2.14 -14.02
CA MET A 175 11.52 -2.85 -12.73
C MET A 175 12.19 -2.01 -11.63
N THR A 176 11.85 -2.33 -10.39
CA THR A 176 12.41 -1.72 -9.17
C THR A 176 13.23 -2.78 -8.43
N THR A 177 14.37 -2.42 -7.84
CA THR A 177 15.15 -3.36 -7.02
C THR A 177 14.58 -3.48 -5.61
N ILE A 178 14.85 -4.59 -4.92
CA ILE A 178 14.43 -4.75 -3.52
C ILE A 178 14.95 -3.61 -2.61
N PRO A 179 16.24 -3.19 -2.69
CA PRO A 179 16.73 -2.04 -1.93
C PRO A 179 15.95 -0.75 -2.21
N GLU A 180 15.65 -0.46 -3.48
CA GLU A 180 14.84 0.70 -3.88
C GLU A 180 13.46 0.66 -3.23
N PHE A 181 12.75 -0.47 -3.35
CA PHE A 181 11.40 -0.63 -2.78
C PHE A 181 11.40 -0.44 -1.25
N LYS A 182 12.34 -1.06 -0.54
CA LYS A 182 12.46 -0.95 0.92
C LYS A 182 12.70 0.48 1.38
N GLU A 183 13.59 1.22 0.70
CA GLU A 183 13.83 2.62 1.03
C GLU A 183 12.64 3.51 0.66
N ILE A 184 11.92 3.21 -0.43
CA ILE A 184 10.69 3.94 -0.81
C ILE A 184 9.62 3.81 0.27
N ILE A 185 9.24 2.60 0.69
CA ILE A 185 8.15 2.42 1.67
C ILE A 185 8.52 3.02 3.03
N LYS A 186 9.80 2.93 3.42
CA LYS A 186 10.32 3.60 4.62
C LYS A 186 10.16 5.12 4.53
N GLN A 187 10.54 5.74 3.42
CA GLN A 187 10.41 7.18 3.27
C GLN A 187 8.96 7.65 3.16
N LEU A 188 8.08 6.87 2.52
CA LEU A 188 6.65 7.14 2.52
C LEU A 188 6.12 7.18 3.96
N TYR A 189 6.43 6.16 4.76
CA TYR A 189 6.05 6.10 6.17
C TYR A 189 6.60 7.29 6.99
N GLU A 190 7.91 7.58 6.88
CA GLU A 190 8.56 8.71 7.57
C GLU A 190 7.94 10.08 7.20
N ARG A 191 7.37 10.20 6.00
CA ARG A 191 6.70 11.40 5.49
C ARG A 191 5.20 11.44 5.83
N GLY A 192 4.70 10.46 6.59
CA GLY A 192 3.32 10.41 7.04
C GLY A 192 2.33 9.81 6.04
N TYR A 193 2.80 9.13 5.00
CA TYR A 193 1.91 8.47 4.06
C TYR A 193 1.21 7.26 4.70
N VAL A 194 -0.06 7.08 4.36
CA VAL A 194 -0.94 5.99 4.80
C VAL A 194 -1.58 5.34 3.58
N MET A 195 -1.39 4.04 3.44
CA MET A 195 -1.89 3.28 2.30
C MET A 195 -3.40 3.06 2.42
N VAL A 196 -4.13 3.35 1.35
CA VAL A 196 -5.59 3.21 1.20
C VAL A 196 -5.92 2.47 -0.09
N HIS A 197 -7.15 1.99 -0.24
CA HIS A 197 -7.67 1.41 -1.48
C HIS A 197 -8.48 2.40 -2.30
N LEU A 198 -8.71 2.08 -3.57
CA LEU A 198 -9.62 2.83 -4.45
C LEU A 198 -11.04 2.89 -3.86
N HIS A 199 -11.43 1.81 -3.19
CA HIS A 199 -12.72 1.65 -2.51
C HIS A 199 -12.91 2.57 -1.31
N ASP A 200 -11.84 3.14 -0.73
CA ASP A 200 -11.94 4.16 0.32
C ASP A 200 -12.14 5.56 -0.28
N ILE A 201 -11.83 5.74 -1.57
CA ILE A 201 -11.97 7.02 -2.28
C ILE A 201 -13.40 7.19 -2.80
N ALA A 202 -13.95 6.14 -3.39
CA ALA A 202 -15.34 6.09 -3.84
C ALA A 202 -15.83 4.64 -3.89
N GLY A 203 -17.16 4.45 -3.90
CA GLY A 203 -17.77 3.13 -4.04
C GLY A 203 -19.11 3.19 -4.76
N MET A 204 -19.52 2.06 -5.34
CA MET A 204 -20.86 1.93 -5.90
C MET A 204 -21.89 1.83 -4.77
N GLU A 205 -22.89 2.71 -4.78
CA GLU A 205 -23.99 2.72 -3.82
C GLU A 205 -25.34 2.68 -4.54
N GLU A 206 -26.26 1.87 -4.03
CA GLU A 206 -27.66 1.83 -4.48
C GLU A 206 -28.37 3.14 -4.10
N GLN A 207 -29.12 3.68 -5.05
CA GLN A 207 -29.90 4.90 -4.91
C GLN A 207 -31.37 4.56 -4.57
N ASP A 208 -32.15 5.53 -4.09
CA ASP A 208 -33.57 5.34 -3.74
C ASP A 208 -34.44 4.79 -4.89
N ASP A 209 -34.03 5.00 -6.15
CA ASP A 209 -34.72 4.52 -7.35
C ASP A 209 -34.25 3.13 -7.82
N GLY A 210 -33.37 2.46 -7.07
CA GLY A 210 -32.77 1.17 -7.40
C GLY A 210 -31.63 1.24 -8.43
N SER A 211 -31.25 2.42 -8.90
CA SER A 211 -30.02 2.59 -9.69
C SER A 211 -28.78 2.54 -8.81
N PHE A 212 -27.61 2.30 -9.40
CA PHE A 212 -26.32 2.33 -8.70
C PHE A 212 -25.48 3.52 -9.18
N LYS A 213 -24.80 4.20 -8.26
CA LYS A 213 -23.89 5.30 -8.58
C LYS A 213 -22.56 5.20 -7.86
N MET A 214 -21.50 5.70 -8.50
CA MET A 214 -20.21 5.89 -7.89
C MET A 214 -20.26 7.11 -6.97
N VAL A 215 -20.27 6.89 -5.67
CA VAL A 215 -20.35 7.92 -4.64
C VAL A 215 -18.97 8.18 -4.05
N LYS A 216 -18.58 9.46 -4.00
CA LYS A 216 -17.34 9.88 -3.34
C LYS A 216 -17.44 9.64 -1.84
N LYS A 217 -16.41 9.02 -1.27
CA LYS A 217 -16.25 8.84 0.17
C LYS A 217 -15.32 9.92 0.72
N GLN A 218 -15.16 9.92 2.04
CA GLN A 218 -14.26 10.83 2.75
C GLN A 218 -13.39 10.04 3.71
N ILE A 219 -12.07 10.05 3.47
CA ILE A 219 -11.09 9.48 4.39
C ILE A 219 -10.84 10.49 5.51
N MET A 220 -10.82 10.00 6.74
CA MET A 220 -10.57 10.76 7.96
C MET A 220 -9.28 10.24 8.60
N LEU A 221 -8.30 11.11 8.80
CA LEU A 221 -7.00 10.72 9.39
C LEU A 221 -6.53 11.75 10.42
N PRO A 222 -5.58 11.39 11.29
CA PRO A 222 -4.91 12.36 12.16
C PRO A 222 -4.17 13.43 11.36
N GLU A 223 -4.00 14.61 11.96
CA GLU A 223 -3.27 15.71 11.35
C GLU A 223 -1.84 15.29 10.93
N GLY A 224 -1.47 15.62 9.68
CA GLY A 224 -0.16 15.30 9.11
C GLY A 224 -0.06 13.95 8.39
N LYS A 225 -1.10 13.09 8.45
CA LYS A 225 -1.15 11.85 7.67
C LYS A 225 -1.68 12.10 6.25
N ILE A 226 -1.14 11.40 5.25
CA ILE A 226 -1.38 11.62 3.82
C ILE A 226 -1.79 10.30 3.15
N PRO A 227 -3.02 10.16 2.61
CA PRO A 227 -3.43 8.93 1.94
C PRO A 227 -2.70 8.72 0.61
N PHE A 228 -2.44 7.46 0.25
CA PHE A 228 -1.98 7.06 -1.09
C PHE A 228 -2.43 5.64 -1.45
N VAL A 229 -2.52 5.35 -2.75
CA VAL A 229 -2.81 4.01 -3.27
C VAL A 229 -1.51 3.36 -3.76
N MET A 230 -1.36 2.06 -3.53
CA MET A 230 -0.25 1.26 -4.06
C MET A 230 -0.79 0.11 -4.93
N SER A 231 -0.15 -0.18 -6.06
CA SER A 231 -0.38 -1.43 -6.80
C SER A 231 0.91 -2.11 -7.24
N GLN A 232 0.82 -3.41 -7.48
CA GLN A 232 1.86 -4.20 -8.10
C GLN A 232 1.31 -4.84 -9.38
N ASP A 233 1.98 -4.59 -10.50
CA ASP A 233 1.61 -5.12 -11.80
C ASP A 233 2.42 -6.42 -12.09
N ASP A 234 1.86 -7.31 -12.89
CA ASP A 234 2.51 -8.52 -13.41
C ASP A 234 2.99 -9.55 -12.36
N VAL A 235 2.18 -9.81 -11.33
CA VAL A 235 2.48 -10.83 -10.28
C VAL A 235 2.21 -12.27 -10.78
N ASN A 236 2.70 -12.56 -11.98
CA ASN A 236 2.56 -13.82 -12.70
C ASN A 236 3.84 -14.66 -12.64
N TYR A 237 4.98 -14.01 -12.41
CA TYR A 237 6.33 -14.60 -12.45
C TYR A 237 6.52 -15.43 -13.72
N TYR A 238 6.49 -14.77 -14.88
CA TYR A 238 6.42 -15.41 -16.19
C TYR A 238 7.56 -16.41 -16.44
N VAL A 239 7.33 -17.38 -17.34
CA VAL A 239 8.34 -18.39 -17.69
C VAL A 239 9.63 -17.74 -18.20
N TYR A 240 9.52 -16.62 -18.94
CA TYR A 240 10.70 -15.90 -19.44
C TYR A 240 11.52 -15.18 -18.35
N MET A 241 11.00 -15.06 -17.11
CA MET A 241 11.73 -14.50 -15.97
C MET A 241 12.52 -15.56 -15.19
N GLU A 242 12.30 -16.85 -15.47
CA GLU A 242 12.97 -17.94 -14.76
C GLU A 242 14.49 -17.83 -14.91
N ASN A 243 15.22 -17.97 -13.80
CA ASN A 243 16.68 -17.86 -13.73
C ASN A 243 17.26 -16.46 -14.07
N HIS A 244 16.41 -15.43 -14.15
CA HIS A 244 16.83 -14.06 -14.47
C HIS A 244 16.88 -13.10 -13.28
N GLY A 245 16.91 -13.60 -12.04
CA GLY A 245 17.09 -12.72 -10.87
C GLY A 245 15.80 -12.15 -10.29
N PHE A 246 14.66 -12.78 -10.58
CA PHE A 246 13.36 -12.50 -9.99
C PHE A 246 12.92 -13.66 -9.08
N ALA A 247 11.93 -13.44 -8.23
CA ALA A 247 11.25 -14.50 -7.51
C ALA A 247 10.55 -15.49 -8.48
N ASP A 248 10.37 -16.74 -8.04
CA ASP A 248 9.79 -17.80 -8.87
C ASP A 248 8.25 -17.84 -8.76
N ARG A 249 7.71 -17.63 -7.55
CA ARG A 249 6.28 -17.71 -7.22
C ARG A 249 5.97 -17.27 -5.79
N ILE A 250 4.70 -16.98 -5.50
CA ILE A 250 4.18 -16.84 -4.14
C ILE A 250 3.97 -18.22 -3.50
N VAL A 251 4.28 -18.35 -2.21
CA VAL A 251 4.04 -19.54 -1.40
C VAL A 251 3.58 -19.13 0.00
N LEU A 252 3.03 -20.09 0.76
CA LEU A 252 2.90 -19.96 2.21
C LEU A 252 4.11 -20.61 2.88
N ASP A 253 4.65 -19.97 3.91
CA ASP A 253 5.63 -20.60 4.79
C ASP A 253 4.97 -21.55 5.81
N GLU A 254 5.79 -22.16 6.66
CA GLU A 254 5.35 -23.07 7.73
C GLU A 254 4.38 -22.45 8.75
N ASN A 255 4.35 -21.12 8.85
CA ASN A 255 3.45 -20.38 9.73
C ASN A 255 2.22 -19.84 8.99
N GLY A 256 2.06 -20.18 7.70
CA GLY A 256 0.98 -19.66 6.86
C GLY A 256 1.17 -18.21 6.42
N LYS A 257 2.36 -17.62 6.55
CA LYS A 257 2.64 -16.27 6.04
C LYS A 257 2.94 -16.31 4.54
N LEU A 258 2.49 -15.29 3.82
CA LEU A 258 2.80 -15.11 2.40
C LEU A 258 4.29 -14.83 2.23
N LYS A 259 4.96 -15.66 1.44
CA LYS A 259 6.38 -15.57 1.08
C LYS A 259 6.56 -15.77 -0.42
N THR A 260 7.79 -15.61 -0.86
CA THR A 260 8.20 -15.90 -2.22
C THR A 260 9.22 -17.01 -2.22
N ARG A 261 9.11 -17.92 -3.19
CA ARG A 261 10.19 -18.85 -3.51
C ARG A 261 11.18 -18.15 -4.46
N TYR A 262 12.47 -18.37 -4.26
CA TYR A 262 13.52 -17.85 -5.13
C TYR A 262 14.57 -18.92 -5.42
N THR A 263 14.97 -19.03 -6.69
CA THR A 263 16.07 -19.88 -7.15
C THR A 263 17.28 -19.02 -7.52
N ASP A 264 18.39 -19.18 -6.78
CA ASP A 264 19.61 -18.39 -6.98
C ASP A 264 20.40 -18.82 -8.23
N ALA A 265 21.52 -18.15 -8.51
CA ALA A 265 22.37 -18.42 -9.68
C ALA A 265 23.07 -19.80 -9.63
N GLN A 266 23.13 -20.42 -8.45
CA GLN A 266 23.69 -21.77 -8.24
C GLN A 266 22.59 -22.85 -8.29
N GLY A 267 21.33 -22.46 -8.45
CA GLY A 267 20.18 -23.37 -8.44
C GLY A 267 19.68 -23.72 -7.04
N ASN A 268 20.15 -23.04 -5.98
CA ASN A 268 19.62 -23.26 -4.63
C ASN A 268 18.26 -22.57 -4.50
N VAL A 269 17.32 -23.31 -3.90
CA VAL A 269 15.96 -22.83 -3.66
C VAL A 269 15.83 -22.35 -2.22
N SER A 270 15.21 -21.19 -2.04
CA SER A 270 14.86 -20.66 -0.71
C SER A 270 13.49 -20.02 -0.71
N VAL A 271 12.91 -19.85 0.48
CA VAL A 271 11.66 -19.15 0.71
C VAL A 271 11.94 -17.94 1.58
N GLY A 272 11.47 -16.75 1.19
CA GLY A 272 11.78 -15.51 1.87
C GLY A 272 11.08 -14.28 1.28
N ASN A 273 11.63 -13.11 1.57
CA ASN A 273 11.09 -11.81 1.18
C ASN A 273 11.79 -11.31 -0.10
N TYR A 274 11.49 -11.95 -1.24
CA TYR A 274 12.12 -11.71 -2.55
C TYR A 274 11.22 -10.95 -3.53
N ASP A 275 10.09 -10.39 -3.06
CA ASP A 275 9.22 -9.52 -3.85
C ASP A 275 8.38 -8.62 -2.93
N LEU A 276 7.57 -7.73 -3.51
CA LEU A 276 6.79 -6.71 -2.81
C LEU A 276 5.89 -7.29 -1.71
N ILE A 277 5.08 -8.31 -2.00
CA ILE A 277 4.10 -8.87 -1.05
C ILE A 277 4.73 -9.21 0.32
N PRO A 278 5.74 -10.11 0.40
CA PRO A 278 6.32 -10.47 1.69
C PRO A 278 7.10 -9.35 2.36
N ILE A 279 7.65 -8.39 1.60
CA ILE A 279 8.35 -7.22 2.16
C ILE A 279 7.35 -6.24 2.77
N LEU A 280 6.24 -5.98 2.07
CA LEU A 280 5.18 -5.09 2.53
C LEU A 280 4.46 -5.67 3.75
N ASP A 281 4.25 -6.99 3.77
CA ASP A 281 3.67 -7.70 4.93
C ASP A 281 4.50 -7.49 6.20
N GLU A 282 5.82 -7.71 6.11
CA GLU A 282 6.76 -7.47 7.22
C GLU A 282 6.74 -6.00 7.65
N PHE A 283 6.76 -5.08 6.69
CA PHE A 283 6.73 -3.65 6.99
C PHE A 283 5.45 -3.20 7.69
N VAL A 284 4.27 -3.67 7.26
CA VAL A 284 2.99 -3.34 7.90
C VAL A 284 2.82 -4.04 9.25
N GLU A 285 3.42 -5.21 9.45
CA GLU A 285 3.45 -5.88 10.76
C GLU A 285 4.25 -5.04 11.77
N GLU A 286 5.35 -4.42 11.35
CA GLU A 286 6.16 -3.51 12.17
C GLU A 286 5.55 -2.10 12.30
N HIS A 287 4.84 -1.65 11.28
CA HIS A 287 4.25 -0.31 11.16
C HIS A 287 2.76 -0.38 10.77
N PRO A 288 1.87 -0.85 11.66
CA PRO A 288 0.45 -1.01 11.33
C PRO A 288 -0.23 0.32 10.96
N ASP A 289 0.27 1.46 11.45
CA ASP A 289 -0.23 2.80 11.12
C ASP A 289 0.23 3.32 9.74
N PHE A 290 0.98 2.52 8.98
CA PHE A 290 1.22 2.75 7.54
C PHE A 290 0.01 2.35 6.68
N SER A 291 -0.96 1.63 7.24
CA SER A 291 -2.04 0.99 6.51
C SER A 291 -3.40 1.39 7.09
N TYR A 292 -4.24 2.01 6.26
CA TYR A 292 -5.62 2.31 6.61
C TYR A 292 -6.41 1.02 6.62
N HIS A 293 -7.06 0.69 7.74
CA HIS A 293 -7.89 -0.51 7.93
C HIS A 293 -7.19 -1.85 7.59
N GLY A 294 -5.85 -1.88 7.60
CA GLY A 294 -5.08 -3.06 7.22
C GLY A 294 -4.92 -3.26 5.71
N HIS A 295 -5.36 -2.30 4.88
CA HIS A 295 -5.20 -2.30 3.44
C HIS A 295 -3.74 -2.41 3.01
N LYS A 296 -3.48 -3.20 1.98
CA LYS A 296 -2.18 -3.38 1.31
C LYS A 296 -2.31 -3.11 -0.19
N ALA A 297 -1.28 -3.41 -0.97
CA ALA A 297 -1.28 -3.10 -2.39
C ALA A 297 -2.42 -3.81 -3.16
N ILE A 298 -2.80 -3.23 -4.30
CA ILE A 298 -3.64 -3.88 -5.30
C ILE A 298 -2.73 -4.76 -6.18
N ILE A 299 -3.04 -6.05 -6.30
CA ILE A 299 -2.29 -7.01 -7.11
C ILE A 299 -2.94 -7.14 -8.49
N ALA A 300 -2.29 -6.59 -9.52
CA ALA A 300 -2.74 -6.66 -10.89
C ALA A 300 -2.25 -7.97 -11.53
N LEU A 301 -3.18 -8.81 -11.96
CA LEU A 301 -2.91 -10.12 -12.53
C LEU A 301 -3.20 -10.12 -14.02
N THR A 302 -2.23 -10.57 -14.81
CA THR A 302 -2.53 -11.02 -16.17
C THR A 302 -3.00 -12.48 -16.16
N GLY A 303 -3.45 -13.00 -17.29
CA GLY A 303 -3.74 -14.43 -17.42
C GLY A 303 -2.67 -15.21 -18.21
N TYR A 304 -1.76 -14.50 -18.88
CA TYR A 304 -0.65 -15.10 -19.61
C TYR A 304 0.26 -15.87 -18.64
N ASP A 305 0.64 -17.09 -19.02
CA ASP A 305 1.31 -18.10 -18.19
C ASP A 305 0.57 -18.54 -16.91
N GLY A 306 -0.60 -18.01 -16.58
CA GLY A 306 -1.23 -18.21 -15.26
C GLY A 306 -0.70 -17.24 -14.20
N VAL A 307 -1.12 -17.38 -12.94
CA VAL A 307 -0.95 -16.34 -11.90
C VAL A 307 -0.10 -16.78 -10.71
N LEU A 308 0.48 -15.83 -9.99
CA LEU A 308 1.28 -16.05 -8.77
C LEU A 308 2.46 -17.03 -8.92
N GLY A 309 2.89 -17.29 -10.17
CA GLY A 309 3.99 -18.21 -10.52
C GLY A 309 3.54 -19.67 -10.71
N TYR A 310 2.24 -19.87 -10.86
CA TYR A 310 1.61 -21.17 -11.16
C TYR A 310 1.04 -21.18 -12.57
N ARG A 311 1.23 -22.28 -13.28
CA ARG A 311 0.89 -22.40 -14.71
C ARG A 311 -0.57 -22.81 -14.87
N THR A 312 -1.47 -21.91 -14.48
CA THR A 312 -2.93 -22.13 -14.43
C THR A 312 -3.68 -21.75 -15.70
N ASP A 313 -3.01 -21.17 -16.71
CA ASP A 313 -3.64 -20.88 -17.98
C ASP A 313 -3.92 -22.15 -18.79
N GLU A 314 -5.06 -22.18 -19.48
CA GLU A 314 -5.49 -23.32 -20.30
C GLU A 314 -4.50 -23.71 -21.41
N THR A 315 -3.55 -22.84 -21.79
CA THR A 315 -2.51 -23.18 -22.76
C THR A 315 -1.43 -24.11 -22.20
N PHE A 316 -1.41 -24.36 -20.89
CA PHE A 316 -0.51 -25.32 -20.23
C PHE A 316 -1.18 -26.67 -19.95
N ASP A 317 -2.50 -26.77 -20.01
CA ASP A 317 -3.24 -28.02 -19.77
C ASP A 317 -3.20 -28.92 -21.01
N PRO A 318 -2.54 -30.10 -20.97
CA PRO A 318 -2.49 -31.01 -22.11
C PRO A 318 -3.85 -31.60 -22.52
N ASN A 319 -4.87 -31.48 -21.66
CA ASN A 319 -6.24 -31.92 -21.95
C ASN A 319 -7.12 -30.80 -22.53
N SER A 320 -6.65 -29.55 -22.51
CA SER A 320 -7.37 -28.40 -23.02
C SER A 320 -7.31 -28.34 -24.55
N PRO A 321 -8.41 -28.00 -25.25
CA PRO A 321 -8.36 -27.70 -26.68
C PRO A 321 -7.53 -26.45 -27.00
N ALA A 322 -7.21 -25.62 -26.00
CA ALA A 322 -6.37 -24.44 -26.12
C ALA A 322 -4.89 -24.71 -25.80
N PHE A 323 -4.49 -25.95 -25.53
CA PHE A 323 -3.11 -26.32 -25.23
C PHE A 323 -2.15 -25.83 -26.32
N ASP A 324 -1.11 -25.09 -25.93
CA ASP A 324 -0.03 -24.73 -26.84
C ASP A 324 1.09 -25.78 -26.72
N SER A 325 1.31 -26.54 -27.81
CA SER A 325 2.39 -27.52 -27.91
C SER A 325 3.82 -26.98 -27.70
N LYS A 326 4.00 -25.65 -27.68
CA LYS A 326 5.27 -24.99 -27.34
C LYS A 326 5.50 -24.89 -25.84
N ASN A 327 4.45 -24.97 -25.03
CA ASN A 327 4.54 -24.94 -23.58
C ASN A 327 4.95 -26.32 -23.05
N ALA A 328 5.67 -26.33 -21.93
CA ALA A 328 5.81 -27.55 -21.14
C ALA A 328 4.45 -27.87 -20.50
N PRO A 329 3.87 -29.06 -20.73
CA PRO A 329 2.55 -29.39 -20.20
C PRO A 329 2.54 -29.39 -18.67
N ASN A 330 1.56 -28.72 -18.07
CA ASN A 330 1.29 -28.78 -16.65
C ASN A 330 0.32 -29.92 -16.35
N HIS A 331 0.85 -31.07 -15.94
CA HIS A 331 0.04 -32.23 -15.57
C HIS A 331 -0.64 -32.09 -14.20
N ASN A 332 -0.34 -31.03 -13.44
CA ASN A 332 -0.86 -30.78 -12.09
C ASN A 332 -1.69 -29.49 -12.06
N ILE A 333 -2.29 -29.09 -13.18
CA ILE A 333 -2.95 -27.78 -13.31
C ILE A 333 -4.10 -27.62 -12.30
N GLU A 334 -4.85 -28.67 -12.00
CA GLU A 334 -5.91 -28.64 -11.00
C GLU A 334 -5.37 -28.40 -9.58
N GLU A 335 -4.21 -28.99 -9.24
CA GLU A 335 -3.55 -28.75 -7.95
C GLU A 335 -3.04 -27.31 -7.84
N ASP A 336 -2.49 -26.78 -8.94
CA ASP A 336 -2.05 -25.39 -9.04
C ASP A 336 -3.23 -24.42 -8.90
N ILE A 337 -4.38 -24.72 -9.50
CA ILE A 337 -5.62 -23.94 -9.36
C ILE A 337 -6.07 -23.89 -7.90
N GLU A 338 -6.12 -25.03 -7.21
CA GLU A 338 -6.49 -25.06 -5.78
C GLU A 338 -5.47 -24.33 -4.90
N ARG A 339 -4.19 -24.44 -5.25
CA ARG A 339 -3.13 -23.71 -4.57
C ARG A 339 -3.31 -22.20 -4.74
N VAL A 340 -3.54 -21.73 -5.96
CA VAL A 340 -3.76 -20.32 -6.24
C VAL A 340 -4.99 -19.82 -5.50
N ARG A 341 -6.11 -20.55 -5.47
CA ARG A 341 -7.30 -20.17 -4.67
C ARG A 341 -6.99 -19.98 -3.18
N THR A 342 -6.13 -20.85 -2.64
CA THR A 342 -5.66 -20.72 -1.25
C THR A 342 -4.84 -19.44 -1.08
N LEU A 343 -3.93 -19.15 -2.01
CA LEU A 343 -3.07 -17.98 -1.98
C LEU A 343 -3.83 -16.67 -2.18
N THR A 344 -4.79 -16.62 -3.10
CA THR A 344 -5.62 -15.43 -3.34
C THR A 344 -6.54 -15.14 -2.16
N SER A 345 -7.05 -16.19 -1.50
CA SER A 345 -7.78 -16.06 -0.24
C SER A 345 -6.88 -15.51 0.88
N ALA A 346 -5.66 -16.01 1.01
CA ALA A 346 -4.69 -15.52 2.00
C ALA A 346 -4.29 -14.05 1.72
N LEU A 347 -4.08 -13.68 0.47
CA LEU A 347 -3.83 -12.28 0.05
C LEU A 347 -5.00 -11.37 0.44
N LYS A 348 -6.24 -11.75 0.13
CA LYS A 348 -7.42 -10.96 0.52
C LYS A 348 -7.53 -10.79 2.04
N GLN A 349 -7.36 -11.88 2.79
CA GLN A 349 -7.38 -11.83 4.26
C GLN A 349 -6.23 -10.99 4.85
N ALA A 350 -5.09 -10.92 4.16
CA ALA A 350 -3.95 -10.11 4.55
C ALA A 350 -4.10 -8.62 4.18
N GLY A 351 -5.19 -8.21 3.53
CA GLY A 351 -5.49 -6.82 3.18
C GLY A 351 -5.21 -6.42 1.73
N TYR A 352 -4.87 -7.36 0.84
CA TYR A 352 -4.64 -7.06 -0.57
C TYR A 352 -5.96 -7.04 -1.37
N GLU A 353 -6.00 -6.22 -2.42
CA GLU A 353 -7.05 -6.23 -3.45
C GLU A 353 -6.51 -6.80 -4.76
N PHE A 354 -7.41 -7.15 -5.69
CA PHE A 354 -7.05 -7.69 -6.99
C PHE A 354 -7.54 -6.80 -8.12
N ALA A 355 -6.72 -6.67 -9.16
CA ALA A 355 -7.09 -6.01 -10.41
C ALA A 355 -6.86 -6.94 -11.60
N SER A 356 -7.68 -6.79 -12.63
CA SER A 356 -7.35 -7.31 -13.95
C SER A 356 -6.25 -6.44 -14.55
N HIS A 357 -5.25 -7.10 -15.12
CA HIS A 357 -4.27 -6.47 -15.99
C HIS A 357 -4.38 -7.01 -17.42
N SER A 358 -5.61 -7.29 -17.86
CA SER A 358 -5.96 -8.05 -19.09
C SER A 358 -5.46 -9.50 -19.07
N TRP A 359 -5.90 -10.37 -19.97
CA TRP A 359 -5.33 -11.72 -20.07
C TRP A 359 -3.93 -11.68 -20.68
N GLY A 360 -3.80 -11.11 -21.89
CA GLY A 360 -2.59 -11.16 -22.70
C GLY A 360 -1.67 -9.95 -22.57
N HIS A 361 -1.86 -9.12 -21.55
CA HIS A 361 -1.16 -7.84 -21.38
C HIS A 361 -1.29 -6.95 -22.63
N ILE A 362 -2.51 -6.80 -23.16
CA ILE A 362 -2.77 -6.07 -24.42
C ILE A 362 -3.16 -4.61 -24.20
N SER A 363 -2.78 -3.74 -25.14
CA SER A 363 -3.18 -2.32 -25.11
C SER A 363 -4.65 -2.13 -25.50
N PHE A 364 -5.53 -1.85 -24.53
CA PHE A 364 -6.96 -1.61 -24.78
C PHE A 364 -7.21 -0.33 -25.59
N LYS A 365 -6.30 0.64 -25.54
CA LYS A 365 -6.32 1.82 -26.43
C LYS A 365 -6.28 1.45 -27.91
N SER A 366 -5.32 0.62 -28.30
CA SER A 366 -5.02 0.34 -29.72
C SER A 366 -5.75 -0.88 -30.28
N ARG A 367 -6.27 -1.76 -29.43
CA ARG A 367 -7.00 -2.97 -29.82
C ARG A 367 -8.46 -2.68 -30.14
N SER A 368 -9.07 -3.52 -30.97
CA SER A 368 -10.49 -3.43 -31.29
C SER A 368 -11.36 -3.85 -30.09
N LEU A 369 -12.65 -3.49 -30.10
CA LEU A 369 -13.59 -3.99 -29.09
C LEU A 369 -13.64 -5.53 -29.07
N GLU A 370 -13.64 -6.18 -30.24
CA GLU A 370 -13.68 -7.65 -30.34
C GLU A 370 -12.43 -8.30 -29.73
N ASP A 371 -11.25 -7.71 -29.93
CA ASP A 371 -10.01 -8.19 -29.30
C ASP A 371 -10.07 -8.06 -27.78
N ILE A 372 -10.57 -6.92 -27.28
CA ILE A 372 -10.75 -6.67 -25.84
C ILE A 372 -11.76 -7.64 -25.24
N GLN A 373 -12.87 -7.91 -25.93
CA GLN A 373 -13.87 -8.90 -25.50
C GLN A 373 -13.26 -10.29 -25.36
N ARG A 374 -12.55 -10.74 -26.39
CA ARG A 374 -11.89 -12.06 -26.39
C ARG A 374 -10.85 -12.19 -25.28
N ASP A 375 -10.06 -11.15 -25.05
CA ASP A 375 -9.04 -11.12 -24.01
C ASP A 375 -9.66 -11.11 -22.60
N THR A 376 -10.68 -10.28 -22.40
CA THR A 376 -11.40 -10.17 -21.12
C THR A 376 -12.15 -11.46 -20.78
N ASP A 377 -12.82 -12.07 -21.76
CA ASP A 377 -13.48 -13.39 -21.59
C ASP A 377 -12.45 -14.47 -21.23
N LYS A 378 -11.24 -14.40 -21.79
CA LYS A 378 -10.15 -15.32 -21.44
C LYS A 378 -9.63 -15.05 -20.02
N TRP A 379 -9.51 -13.79 -19.61
CA TRP A 379 -9.12 -13.42 -18.24
C TRP A 379 -10.15 -13.92 -17.22
N ILE A 380 -11.44 -13.70 -17.45
CA ILE A 380 -12.52 -14.16 -16.56
C ILE A 380 -12.47 -15.68 -16.39
N ARG A 381 -12.30 -16.41 -17.52
CA ARG A 381 -12.27 -17.88 -17.55
C ARG A 381 -11.02 -18.50 -16.93
N ASN A 382 -9.85 -17.85 -16.98
CA ASN A 382 -8.59 -18.42 -16.48
C ASN A 382 -8.12 -17.81 -15.14
N VAL A 383 -8.59 -16.62 -14.78
CA VAL A 383 -8.13 -15.86 -13.60
C VAL A 383 -9.29 -15.49 -12.70
N GLY A 384 -10.39 -14.97 -13.25
CA GLY A 384 -11.51 -14.45 -12.46
C GLY A 384 -12.05 -15.46 -11.43
N HIS A 385 -12.15 -16.74 -11.80
CA HIS A 385 -12.62 -17.82 -10.90
C HIS A 385 -11.62 -18.27 -9.82
N LEU A 386 -10.39 -17.73 -9.84
CA LEU A 386 -9.36 -17.97 -8.84
C LEU A 386 -9.40 -16.95 -7.69
N LEU A 387 -10.12 -15.84 -7.89
CA LEU A 387 -10.23 -14.76 -6.91
C LEU A 387 -11.35 -15.06 -5.90
N PRO A 388 -11.20 -14.65 -4.63
CA PRO A 388 -12.24 -14.85 -3.60
C PRO A 388 -13.48 -14.00 -3.84
N GLU A 389 -13.36 -12.89 -4.57
CA GLU A 389 -14.42 -11.94 -4.88
C GLU A 389 -14.34 -11.53 -6.36
N PRO A 390 -15.46 -11.09 -6.98
CA PRO A 390 -15.43 -10.49 -8.31
C PRO A 390 -14.47 -9.30 -8.38
N CYS A 391 -13.69 -9.23 -9.45
CA CYS A 391 -12.76 -8.13 -9.69
C CYS A 391 -13.44 -7.01 -10.48
N ASP A 392 -13.47 -5.81 -9.91
CA ASP A 392 -14.06 -4.61 -10.51
C ASP A 392 -13.02 -3.54 -10.86
N THR A 393 -11.74 -3.83 -10.65
CA THR A 393 -10.64 -2.92 -10.94
C THR A 393 -9.87 -3.38 -12.17
N LEU A 394 -9.77 -2.50 -13.16
CA LEU A 394 -8.95 -2.68 -14.35
C LEU A 394 -7.75 -1.74 -14.29
N ILE A 395 -6.56 -2.33 -14.22
CA ILE A 395 -5.32 -1.62 -14.45
C ILE A 395 -4.95 -1.82 -15.92
N TYR A 396 -4.89 -0.74 -16.69
CA TYR A 396 -4.60 -0.85 -18.12
C TYR A 396 -3.13 -1.26 -18.38
N PRO A 397 -2.87 -2.33 -19.15
CA PRO A 397 -1.52 -2.63 -19.65
C PRO A 397 -0.91 -1.43 -20.35
N PHE A 398 0.37 -1.18 -20.07
CA PHE A 398 1.11 -0.01 -20.56
C PHE A 398 0.50 1.35 -20.18
N GLY A 399 -0.45 1.39 -19.24
CA GLY A 399 -1.25 2.58 -18.95
C GLY A 399 -2.16 3.03 -20.10
N ALA A 400 -2.41 2.15 -21.08
CA ALA A 400 -3.07 2.48 -22.34
C ALA A 400 -4.60 2.49 -22.20
N ASP A 401 -5.10 3.55 -21.57
CA ASP A 401 -6.51 3.86 -21.38
C ASP A 401 -7.31 3.89 -22.71
N ILE A 402 -8.56 3.42 -22.69
CA ILE A 402 -9.48 3.39 -23.84
C ILE A 402 -9.93 4.78 -24.31
N GLY A 403 -9.82 5.79 -23.45
CA GLY A 403 -10.20 7.17 -23.69
C GLY A 403 -9.02 8.14 -23.57
N ASP A 404 -9.36 9.42 -23.59
CA ASP A 404 -8.43 10.51 -23.29
C ASP A 404 -8.75 11.11 -21.91
N TRP A 405 -8.35 12.35 -21.66
CA TRP A 405 -8.60 13.02 -20.38
C TRP A 405 -10.07 13.41 -20.16
N ASN A 406 -10.94 13.32 -21.16
CA ASN A 406 -12.37 13.58 -21.01
C ASN A 406 -13.07 12.43 -20.28
N PRO A 407 -14.21 12.69 -19.61
CA PRO A 407 -15.06 11.64 -19.07
C PRO A 407 -15.41 10.57 -20.09
N TYR A 408 -15.39 9.30 -19.67
CA TYR A 408 -16.06 8.23 -20.42
C TYR A 408 -17.55 8.54 -20.52
N GLN A 409 -18.13 8.17 -21.66
CA GLN A 409 -19.53 8.41 -22.00
C GLN A 409 -20.09 7.16 -22.66
N ALA A 410 -21.33 6.82 -22.32
CA ALA A 410 -21.99 5.65 -22.89
C ALA A 410 -22.09 5.75 -24.42
N GLY A 411 -21.69 4.70 -25.15
CA GLY A 411 -21.63 4.69 -26.61
C GLY A 411 -20.41 5.38 -27.24
N HIS A 412 -19.47 5.87 -26.42
CA HIS A 412 -18.19 6.43 -26.88
C HIS A 412 -17.04 5.40 -26.76
N GLN A 413 -15.81 5.81 -27.09
CA GLN A 413 -14.62 4.95 -27.10
C GLN A 413 -14.85 3.65 -27.90
N GLU A 414 -15.60 3.74 -29.01
CA GLU A 414 -15.95 2.59 -29.86
C GLU A 414 -16.70 1.47 -29.12
N GLY A 415 -17.47 1.82 -28.07
CA GLY A 415 -18.24 0.87 -27.25
C GLY A 415 -17.41 0.11 -26.21
N LYS A 416 -16.11 0.44 -26.07
CA LYS A 416 -15.20 -0.23 -25.12
C LYS A 416 -15.63 0.02 -23.67
N PHE A 417 -15.99 1.25 -23.32
CA PHE A 417 -16.42 1.56 -21.96
C PHE A 417 -17.68 0.80 -21.57
N ASP A 418 -18.71 0.83 -22.43
CA ASP A 418 -19.98 0.11 -22.21
C ASP A 418 -19.74 -1.39 -21.96
N TYR A 419 -18.85 -2.00 -22.74
CA TYR A 419 -18.51 -3.40 -22.55
C TYR A 419 -17.79 -3.65 -21.23
N LEU A 420 -16.74 -2.88 -20.91
CA LEU A 420 -15.98 -3.05 -19.66
C LEU A 420 -16.87 -2.84 -18.43
N GLU A 421 -17.79 -1.90 -18.49
CA GLU A 421 -18.81 -1.73 -17.46
C GLU A 421 -19.73 -2.95 -17.37
N SER A 422 -20.21 -3.47 -18.51
CA SER A 422 -21.13 -4.61 -18.54
C SER A 422 -20.54 -5.89 -17.94
N VAL A 423 -19.22 -6.05 -17.94
CA VAL A 423 -18.52 -7.19 -17.33
C VAL A 423 -18.06 -6.92 -15.89
N GLY A 424 -18.40 -5.77 -15.33
CA GLY A 424 -18.27 -5.49 -13.90
C GLY A 424 -17.18 -4.49 -13.51
N PHE A 425 -16.37 -3.98 -14.44
CA PHE A 425 -15.33 -3.00 -14.08
C PHE A 425 -15.92 -1.63 -13.70
N ARG A 426 -15.43 -1.06 -12.60
CA ARG A 426 -15.84 0.23 -12.03
C ARG A 426 -14.65 1.14 -11.76
N TYR A 427 -13.46 0.57 -11.53
CA TYR A 427 -12.24 1.34 -11.32
C TYR A 427 -11.27 1.13 -12.48
N PHE A 428 -10.72 2.22 -12.99
CA PHE A 428 -9.90 2.21 -14.21
C PHE A 428 -8.62 2.99 -13.98
N CYS A 429 -7.48 2.31 -14.05
CA CYS A 429 -6.20 2.93 -13.71
C CYS A 429 -5.26 2.98 -14.92
N ASN A 430 -4.86 4.18 -15.31
CA ASN A 430 -3.90 4.43 -16.38
C ASN A 430 -2.53 4.84 -15.81
N VAL A 431 -1.54 5.10 -16.68
CA VAL A 431 -0.26 5.68 -16.27
C VAL A 431 -0.13 7.06 -16.90
N ASP A 432 0.07 8.09 -16.07
CA ASP A 432 0.34 9.45 -16.53
C ASP A 432 1.55 10.10 -15.83
N SER A 433 2.04 9.46 -14.77
CA SER A 433 3.14 9.93 -13.92
C SER A 433 2.97 11.37 -13.43
N LYS A 434 1.72 11.84 -13.29
CA LYS A 434 1.39 13.10 -12.60
C LYS A 434 1.34 12.86 -11.10
N ARG A 435 1.47 13.94 -10.32
CA ARG A 435 1.41 13.88 -8.85
C ARG A 435 0.13 13.21 -8.33
N ALA A 436 -1.01 13.64 -8.84
CA ALA A 436 -2.32 13.03 -8.62
C ALA A 436 -3.23 13.39 -9.80
N TRP A 437 -4.08 12.44 -10.22
CA TRP A 437 -5.16 12.68 -11.17
C TRP A 437 -6.27 11.67 -10.93
N MET A 438 -7.50 12.18 -10.79
CA MET A 438 -8.70 11.36 -10.65
C MET A 438 -9.83 11.94 -11.49
N GLN A 439 -10.72 11.06 -11.95
CA GLN A 439 -11.95 11.44 -12.65
C GLN A 439 -13.09 10.54 -12.21
N TYR A 440 -14.15 11.16 -11.72
CA TYR A 440 -15.38 10.49 -11.28
C TYR A 440 -16.41 10.58 -12.40
N GLY A 441 -16.99 9.44 -12.77
CA GLY A 441 -18.21 9.36 -13.56
C GLY A 441 -19.40 8.97 -12.70
N ASP A 442 -20.56 8.77 -13.33
CA ASP A 442 -21.78 8.36 -12.62
C ASP A 442 -21.66 6.95 -12.00
N ASN A 443 -20.83 6.09 -12.60
CA ASN A 443 -20.72 4.66 -12.30
C ASN A 443 -19.26 4.15 -12.35
N TYR A 444 -18.27 5.06 -12.36
CA TYR A 444 -16.86 4.68 -12.38
C TYR A 444 -15.95 5.70 -11.70
N LEU A 445 -14.75 5.24 -11.32
CA LEU A 445 -13.62 6.06 -10.94
C LEU A 445 -12.43 5.75 -11.86
N ARG A 446 -11.77 6.79 -12.37
CA ARG A 446 -10.46 6.68 -13.01
C ARG A 446 -9.40 7.31 -12.13
N GLN A 447 -8.24 6.66 -12.03
CA GLN A 447 -7.08 7.22 -11.34
C GLN A 447 -5.79 7.03 -12.15
N GLY A 448 -5.01 8.10 -12.25
CA GLY A 448 -3.70 8.09 -12.89
C GLY A 448 -2.64 7.59 -11.92
N ARG A 449 -1.74 6.73 -12.41
CA ARG A 449 -0.67 6.12 -11.61
C ARG A 449 0.71 6.65 -11.96
N ARG A 450 1.59 6.63 -10.94
CA ARG A 450 3.00 7.00 -11.00
C ARG A 450 3.86 5.75 -10.89
N ASN A 451 4.63 5.47 -11.94
CA ASN A 451 5.62 4.41 -11.95
C ASN A 451 6.81 4.79 -11.05
N LEU A 452 7.18 3.90 -10.13
CA LEU A 452 8.39 4.02 -9.32
C LEU A 452 9.44 2.99 -9.78
N ASP A 453 9.75 3.05 -11.07
CA ASP A 453 10.65 2.15 -11.77
C ASP A 453 12.03 2.76 -12.04
N GLY A 454 12.94 1.94 -12.55
CA GLY A 454 14.30 2.36 -12.87
C GLY A 454 14.39 3.60 -13.76
N TYR A 455 13.52 3.73 -14.77
CA TYR A 455 13.50 4.89 -15.65
C TYR A 455 13.10 6.16 -14.89
N ARG A 456 12.00 6.12 -14.12
CA ARG A 456 11.52 7.30 -13.39
C ARG A 456 12.46 7.69 -12.25
N LEU A 457 12.99 6.69 -11.54
CA LEU A 457 13.99 6.90 -10.50
C LEU A 457 15.25 7.50 -11.10
N PHE A 458 15.77 6.98 -12.22
CA PHE A 458 16.95 7.54 -12.86
C PHE A 458 16.73 8.94 -13.45
N GLU A 459 15.56 9.23 -14.03
CA GLU A 459 15.21 10.56 -14.54
C GLU A 459 15.29 11.62 -13.43
N SER A 460 14.76 11.30 -12.25
CA SER A 460 14.81 12.18 -11.07
C SER A 460 16.21 12.19 -10.44
N TYR A 461 16.88 11.03 -10.35
CA TYR A 461 18.25 10.91 -9.83
C TYR A 461 19.25 11.71 -10.66
N SER A 462 19.11 11.71 -11.98
CA SER A 462 19.97 12.43 -12.92
C SER A 462 19.56 13.89 -13.12
N GLU A 463 18.56 14.38 -12.38
CA GLU A 463 18.06 15.76 -12.42
C GLU A 463 17.55 16.19 -13.81
N ARG A 464 17.16 15.21 -14.67
CA ARG A 464 16.56 15.48 -15.98
C ARG A 464 15.15 16.03 -15.83
N ALA A 465 14.37 15.49 -14.90
CA ALA A 465 13.06 16.01 -14.50
C ALA A 465 12.76 15.62 -13.06
N ASP A 466 12.21 16.55 -12.28
CA ASP A 466 11.73 16.23 -10.93
C ASP A 466 10.26 15.78 -11.00
N ARG A 467 10.07 14.48 -10.77
CA ARG A 467 8.74 13.86 -10.78
C ARG A 467 8.41 13.15 -9.49
N LEU A 468 9.29 13.13 -8.50
CA LEU A 468 9.17 12.24 -7.34
C LEU A 468 9.58 12.89 -6.01
N SER A 469 10.17 14.10 -6.02
CA SER A 469 10.69 14.74 -4.80
C SER A 469 9.62 15.03 -3.73
N ASP A 470 8.36 15.14 -4.16
CA ASP A 470 7.19 15.31 -3.30
C ASP A 470 6.90 14.07 -2.43
N ILE A 471 7.29 12.88 -2.87
CA ILE A 471 7.03 11.62 -2.16
C ILE A 471 8.31 10.95 -1.63
N ILE A 472 9.46 11.11 -2.29
CA ILE A 472 10.72 10.46 -1.90
C ILE A 472 11.96 11.31 -2.21
N ASP A 473 13.04 11.11 -1.47
CA ASP A 473 14.40 11.58 -1.79
C ASP A 473 15.10 10.53 -2.67
N VAL A 474 14.99 10.72 -3.99
CA VAL A 474 15.49 9.76 -4.99
C VAL A 474 16.99 9.52 -4.89
N LYS A 475 17.78 10.48 -4.38
CA LYS A 475 19.23 10.30 -4.23
C LYS A 475 19.58 9.23 -3.18
N LYS A 476 18.68 8.98 -2.23
CA LYS A 476 18.80 7.90 -1.24
C LYS A 476 18.16 6.59 -1.68
N VAL A 477 17.20 6.67 -2.59
CA VAL A 477 16.45 5.51 -3.09
C VAL A 477 17.18 4.80 -4.21
N PHE A 478 17.69 5.54 -5.20
CA PHE A 478 18.21 4.96 -6.44
C PHE A 478 19.34 3.98 -6.15
N ASP A 479 19.15 2.73 -6.57
CA ASP A 479 20.16 1.70 -6.44
C ASP A 479 21.31 2.06 -7.40
N THR A 480 22.55 2.10 -6.92
CA THR A 480 23.71 2.42 -7.74
C THR A 480 24.36 1.20 -8.38
N ASP A 481 23.89 -0.01 -8.06
CA ASP A 481 24.38 -1.26 -8.64
C ASP A 481 23.74 -1.56 -10.01
N ARG A 482 22.64 -0.90 -10.35
CA ARG A 482 21.98 -0.99 -11.67
C ARG A 482 22.86 -0.36 -12.77
N PRO A 483 22.82 -0.88 -14.01
CA PRO A 483 23.46 -0.22 -15.13
C PRO A 483 22.88 1.18 -15.39
N THR A 484 23.76 2.15 -15.67
CA THR A 484 23.38 3.52 -16.04
C THR A 484 24.04 3.94 -17.37
N PRO A 485 23.41 4.84 -18.16
CA PRO A 485 22.10 5.44 -17.94
C PRO A 485 20.94 4.44 -18.05
N VAL A 486 19.83 4.74 -17.38
CA VAL A 486 18.57 4.02 -17.58
C VAL A 486 17.72 4.85 -18.56
N ASP A 487 17.45 4.28 -19.72
CA ASP A 487 16.61 4.90 -20.76
C ASP A 487 15.33 4.09 -20.95
N TRP A 488 14.33 4.67 -21.60
CA TRP A 488 13.07 3.97 -21.90
C TRP A 488 13.26 3.08 -23.13
N GLU A 489 13.07 1.76 -22.98
CA GLU A 489 13.30 0.74 -24.01
C GLU A 489 12.04 -0.10 -24.30
#